data_AF-A0A347UBS4-F1
#
_entry.id   AF-A0A347UBS4-F1
#
_cell.length_a   1.000
_cell.length_b   1.000
_cell.length_c   1.000
_cell.angle_alpha   90.00
_cell.angle_beta   90.00
_cell.angle_gamma   90.00
#
_symmetry.space_group_name_H-M   'P 1'
#
loop_
_entity.id
_entity.type
_entity.pdbx_description
1 polymer ?
#
loop_
_entity_poly.entity_id
_entity_poly.type
_entity_poly.pdbx_seq_one_letter_code
_entity_poly.pdbx_strand_id
1 'polypeptide(L)'
;MKKILLLILCIYNLAFSNSLGLTNTDLIILKKIKSLTDDKMMKYTLMAIAIKESSVGKKQINFESNDYGLFQSNIKSVLRRQYVEDNYYNRRYFAYKLLNDVAFSTANAIVEIDYWREIHKENWVKVWASYNAGWRYNSNVGVLYANSIFDIIKKLRFEYNL
;
A
#
# COMPACT_ATOMS: atom_id res chain seq x y z
N MET A 1 12.37 4.93 58.00
CA MET A 1 11.09 5.08 57.27
C MET A 1 11.07 6.44 56.57
N LYS A 2 11.24 6.48 55.25
CA LYS A 2 10.78 7.58 54.38
C LYS A 2 10.72 7.02 52.96
N LYS A 3 9.57 6.45 52.63
CA LYS A 3 9.19 6.14 51.26
C LYS A 3 8.95 7.49 50.57
N ILE A 4 9.77 7.87 49.60
CA ILE A 4 9.37 8.87 48.60
C ILE A 4 9.16 8.07 47.33
N LEU A 5 7.90 7.66 47.16
CA LEU A 5 7.38 7.08 45.95
C LEU A 5 7.23 8.25 44.95
N LEU A 6 8.17 8.39 44.02
CA LEU A 6 8.05 9.34 42.92
C LEU A 6 7.12 8.69 41.87
N LEU A 7 5.82 8.89 42.04
CA LEU A 7 4.80 8.56 41.06
C LEU A 7 4.29 9.88 40.45
N ILE A 8 3.93 9.82 39.15
CA ILE A 8 3.23 10.83 38.34
C ILE A 8 4.10 11.87 37.62
N LEU A 9 4.40 11.57 36.35
CA LEU A 9 4.14 12.43 35.19
C LEU A 9 4.47 11.67 33.88
N CYS A 10 3.56 10.79 33.47
CA CYS A 10 3.43 10.35 32.07
C CYS A 10 1.94 10.37 31.72
N ILE A 11 1.35 11.55 31.84
CA ILE A 11 -0.03 11.81 31.49
C ILE A 11 -0.07 12.14 29.99
N TYR A 12 -0.51 11.12 29.25
CA TYR A 12 -1.26 11.18 27.99
C TYR A 12 -0.60 11.83 26.76
N ASN A 13 0.16 11.01 26.02
CA ASN A 13 -0.16 10.87 24.61
C ASN A 13 -1.23 9.77 24.48
N LEU A 14 -2.48 10.06 24.85
CA LEU A 14 -3.59 9.38 24.22
C LEU A 14 -3.64 9.90 22.79
N ALA A 15 -2.68 9.46 21.97
CA ALA A 15 -2.88 9.47 20.54
C ALA A 15 -4.19 8.70 20.35
N PHE A 16 -5.19 9.37 19.77
CA PHE A 16 -6.36 8.69 19.25
C PHE A 16 -5.84 7.67 18.23
N SER A 17 -5.56 6.46 18.72
CA SER A 17 -5.16 5.33 17.91
C SER A 17 -6.41 4.94 17.16
N ASN A 18 -6.59 5.53 15.98
CA ASN A 18 -7.57 5.03 15.05
C ASN A 18 -7.10 3.64 14.59
N SER A 19 -8.04 2.80 14.16
CA SER A 19 -7.81 1.38 13.90
C SER A 19 -6.75 1.06 12.83
N LEU A 20 -6.27 2.07 12.10
CA LEU A 20 -5.26 2.00 11.06
C LEU A 20 -4.01 2.86 11.36
N GLY A 21 -3.98 3.59 12.49
CA GLY A 21 -2.87 4.49 12.85
C GLY A 21 -2.63 5.66 11.89
N LEU A 22 -3.67 6.14 11.19
CA LEU A 22 -3.59 7.20 10.18
C LEU A 22 -3.51 8.60 10.81
N THR A 23 -2.61 9.44 10.30
CA THR A 23 -2.52 10.87 10.61
C THR A 23 -3.42 11.70 9.69
N ASN A 24 -3.62 12.98 9.99
CA ASN A 24 -4.34 13.89 9.09
C ASN A 24 -3.68 13.99 7.70
N THR A 25 -2.35 13.97 7.64
CA THR A 25 -1.60 13.94 6.38
C THR A 25 -1.90 12.66 5.59
N ASP A 26 -1.95 11.51 6.25
CA ASP A 26 -2.30 10.24 5.60
C ASP A 26 -3.71 10.31 5.01
N LEU A 27 -4.68 10.88 5.73
CA LEU A 27 -6.05 11.05 5.23
C LEU A 27 -6.12 11.96 4.00
N ILE A 28 -5.30 13.02 3.94
CA ILE A 28 -5.21 13.89 2.76
C ILE A 28 -4.65 13.10 1.57
N ILE A 29 -3.59 12.31 1.78
CA ILE A 29 -3.00 11.47 0.73
C ILE A 29 -4.03 10.43 0.24
N LEU A 30 -4.72 9.75 1.15
CA LEU A 30 -5.74 8.75 0.80
C LEU A 30 -6.90 9.37 0.03
N LYS A 31 -7.36 10.58 0.39
CA LYS A 31 -8.37 11.32 -0.39
C LYS A 31 -7.89 11.64 -1.81
N LYS A 32 -6.62 12.01 -1.98
CA LYS A 32 -6.02 12.20 -3.30
C LYS A 32 -5.97 10.90 -4.10
N ILE A 33 -5.59 9.78 -3.49
CA ILE A 33 -5.60 8.45 -4.14
C ILE A 33 -7.02 8.08 -4.57
N LYS A 34 -8.01 8.30 -3.68
CA LYS A 34 -9.42 8.03 -3.95
C LYS A 34 -9.93 8.78 -5.18
N SER A 35 -9.47 10.00 -5.41
CA SER A 35 -9.88 10.82 -6.57
C SER A 35 -9.21 10.44 -7.89
N LEU A 36 -8.28 9.48 -7.91
CA LEU A 36 -7.59 9.07 -9.15
C LEU A 36 -8.45 8.17 -10.04
N THR A 37 -9.58 7.66 -9.53
CA THR A 37 -10.48 6.79 -10.29
C THR A 37 -11.90 6.82 -9.75
N ASP A 38 -12.87 6.76 -10.66
CA ASP A 38 -14.28 6.64 -10.30
C ASP A 38 -14.70 5.22 -9.99
N ASP A 39 -13.93 4.21 -10.40
CA ASP A 39 -14.21 2.81 -10.10
C ASP A 39 -14.24 2.59 -8.57
N LYS A 40 -15.38 2.08 -8.10
CA LYS A 40 -15.65 1.92 -6.67
C LYS A 40 -14.66 0.98 -5.99
N MET A 41 -14.33 -0.15 -6.59
CA MET A 41 -13.44 -1.12 -5.97
C MET A 41 -11.97 -0.74 -6.14
N MET A 42 -11.60 -0.16 -7.27
CA MET A 42 -10.24 0.31 -7.52
C MET A 42 -9.83 1.41 -6.53
N LYS A 43 -10.69 2.42 -6.28
CA LYS A 43 -10.34 3.53 -5.37
C LYS A 43 -10.04 3.04 -3.94
N TYR A 44 -10.82 2.08 -3.45
CA TYR A 44 -10.60 1.47 -2.14
C TYR A 44 -9.40 0.52 -2.14
N THR A 45 -9.19 -0.22 -3.23
CA THR A 45 -8.03 -1.11 -3.39
C THR A 45 -6.73 -0.31 -3.36
N LEU A 46 -6.62 0.79 -4.12
CA LEU A 46 -5.44 1.65 -4.11
C LEU A 46 -5.16 2.24 -2.73
N MET A 47 -6.18 2.78 -2.05
CA MET A 47 -6.03 3.28 -0.68
C MET A 47 -5.54 2.19 0.28
N ALA A 48 -6.13 0.99 0.21
CA ALA A 48 -5.77 -0.12 1.08
C ALA A 48 -4.34 -0.63 0.82
N ILE A 49 -3.94 -0.74 -0.45
CA ILE A 49 -2.58 -1.11 -0.84
C ILE A 49 -1.59 -0.05 -0.35
N ALA A 50 -1.86 1.25 -0.54
CA ALA A 50 -0.96 2.31 -0.06
C ALA A 50 -0.72 2.24 1.47
N ILE A 51 -1.75 1.91 2.25
CA ILE A 51 -1.63 1.67 3.70
C ILE A 51 -0.80 0.42 3.96
N LYS A 52 -1.15 -0.69 3.31
CA LYS A 52 -0.57 -2.01 3.57
C LYS A 52 0.91 -2.07 3.20
N GLU A 53 1.26 -1.49 2.06
CA GLU A 53 2.56 -1.63 1.42
C GLU A 53 3.58 -0.65 1.96
N SER A 54 3.20 0.62 2.16
CA SER A 54 4.16 1.67 2.51
C SER A 54 3.78 2.51 3.73
N SER A 55 2.70 2.14 4.45
CA SER A 55 2.15 2.99 5.51
C SER A 55 1.87 4.40 5.02
N VAL A 56 1.28 4.50 3.82
CA VAL A 56 0.97 5.76 3.12
C VAL A 56 2.24 6.57 2.80
N GLY A 57 3.29 5.89 2.33
CA GLY A 57 4.54 6.52 1.89
C GLY A 57 5.60 6.73 2.97
N LYS A 58 5.42 6.19 4.19
CA LYS A 58 6.43 6.26 5.27
C LYS A 58 7.53 5.21 5.11
N LYS A 59 7.22 4.08 4.45
CA LYS A 59 8.13 2.95 4.20
C LYS A 59 8.10 2.62 2.71
N GLN A 60 8.81 3.39 1.89
CA GLN A 60 8.72 3.28 0.43
C GLN A 60 9.78 2.41 -0.21
N ILE A 61 10.73 1.86 0.54
CA ILE A 61 11.82 1.07 -0.03
C ILE A 61 11.89 -0.28 0.68
N ASN A 62 11.79 -1.35 -0.11
CA ASN A 62 12.11 -2.70 0.32
C ASN A 62 13.27 -3.25 -0.52
N PHE A 63 14.46 -3.32 0.06
CA PHE A 63 15.67 -3.81 -0.62
C PHE A 63 15.71 -5.33 -0.78
N GLU A 64 14.96 -6.09 0.03
CA GLU A 64 14.94 -7.56 -0.05
C GLU A 64 14.21 -8.01 -1.32
N SER A 65 13.04 -7.43 -1.57
CA SER A 65 12.22 -7.74 -2.74
C SER A 65 12.47 -6.80 -3.94
N ASN A 66 13.17 -5.69 -3.74
CA ASN A 66 13.36 -4.60 -4.72
C ASN A 66 12.04 -3.95 -5.14
N ASP A 67 11.22 -3.63 -4.15
CA ASP A 67 9.96 -2.93 -4.32
C ASP A 67 10.07 -1.47 -3.87
N TYR A 68 9.44 -0.57 -4.63
CA TYR A 68 9.61 0.88 -4.44
C TYR A 68 8.30 1.65 -4.52
N GLY A 69 8.27 2.78 -3.81
CA GLY A 69 7.20 3.77 -3.89
C GLY A 69 5.99 3.45 -3.02
N LEU A 70 4.93 4.25 -3.23
CA LEU A 70 3.70 4.23 -2.43
C LEU A 70 2.99 2.87 -2.44
N PHE A 71 3.05 2.16 -3.57
CA PHE A 71 2.38 0.88 -3.78
C PHE A 71 3.35 -0.31 -3.85
N GLN A 72 4.62 -0.12 -3.48
CA GLN A 72 5.68 -1.15 -3.49
C GLN A 72 5.72 -1.93 -4.82
N SER A 73 5.87 -1.20 -5.94
CA SER A 73 6.00 -1.83 -7.26
C SER A 73 7.38 -2.48 -7.42
N ASN A 74 7.40 -3.75 -7.83
CA ASN A 74 8.64 -4.46 -8.09
C ASN A 74 9.39 -3.89 -9.30
N ILE A 75 10.67 -3.57 -9.11
CA ILE A 75 11.46 -2.90 -10.15
C ILE A 75 11.53 -3.70 -11.45
N LYS A 76 11.59 -5.04 -11.39
CA LYS A 76 11.62 -5.88 -12.60
C LYS A 76 10.33 -5.77 -13.41
N SER A 77 9.19 -5.76 -12.73
CA SER A 77 7.88 -5.59 -13.38
C SER A 77 7.76 -4.21 -13.99
N VAL A 78 8.24 -3.17 -13.30
CA VAL A 78 8.25 -1.80 -13.86
C VAL A 78 9.10 -1.73 -15.12
N LEU A 79 10.35 -2.21 -15.08
CA LEU A 79 11.23 -2.21 -16.24
C LEU A 79 10.62 -2.93 -17.46
N ARG A 80 10.00 -4.10 -17.22
CA ARG A 80 9.29 -4.85 -18.26
C ARG A 80 8.16 -4.02 -18.90
N ARG A 81 7.36 -3.31 -18.11
CA ARG A 81 6.28 -2.45 -18.63
C ARG A 81 6.79 -1.22 -19.39
N GLN A 82 8.01 -0.79 -19.10
CA GLN A 82 8.65 0.34 -19.78
C GLN A 82 9.43 -0.11 -21.02
N TYR A 83 9.50 -1.42 -21.31
CA TYR A 83 10.23 -2.00 -22.44
C TYR A 83 11.71 -1.61 -22.47
N VAL A 84 12.33 -1.55 -21.29
CA VAL A 84 13.76 -1.25 -21.14
C VAL A 84 14.53 -2.44 -20.61
N GLU A 85 15.84 -2.47 -20.88
CA GLU A 85 16.74 -3.48 -20.35
C GLU A 85 16.82 -3.42 -18.82
N ASP A 86 16.88 -4.60 -18.19
CA ASP A 86 17.11 -4.74 -16.76
C ASP A 86 18.59 -4.56 -16.37
N ASN A 87 19.03 -3.30 -16.33
CA ASN A 87 20.38 -2.90 -15.92
C ASN A 87 20.38 -1.91 -14.73
N TYR A 88 21.55 -1.69 -14.13
CA TYR A 88 21.71 -0.85 -12.93
C TYR A 88 21.17 0.57 -13.11
N TYR A 89 21.44 1.21 -14.25
CA TYR A 89 21.03 2.59 -14.52
C TYR A 89 19.50 2.71 -14.60
N ASN A 90 18.85 1.79 -15.33
CA ASN A 90 17.41 1.78 -15.45
C ASN A 90 16.73 1.45 -14.11
N ARG A 91 17.24 0.44 -13.36
CA ARG A 91 16.74 0.14 -12.01
C ARG A 91 16.78 1.37 -11.11
N ARG A 92 17.91 2.06 -11.07
CA ARG A 92 18.07 3.27 -10.25
C ARG A 92 17.12 4.40 -10.71
N TYR A 93 17.02 4.65 -12.00
CA TYR A 93 16.14 5.67 -12.56
C TYR A 93 14.67 5.40 -12.20
N PHE A 94 14.18 4.19 -12.45
CA PHE A 94 12.78 3.86 -12.20
C PHE A 94 12.46 3.68 -10.72
N ALA A 95 13.39 3.21 -9.90
CA ALA A 95 13.24 3.24 -8.44
C ALA A 95 13.09 4.69 -7.94
N TYR A 96 13.96 5.60 -8.38
CA TYR A 96 13.83 7.02 -8.06
C TYR A 96 12.50 7.60 -8.53
N LYS A 97 12.06 7.25 -9.75
CA LYS A 97 10.77 7.70 -10.29
C LYS A 97 9.59 7.19 -9.45
N LEU A 98 9.58 5.92 -9.04
CA LEU A 98 8.55 5.36 -8.16
C LEU A 98 8.48 6.04 -6.79
N LEU A 99 9.62 6.53 -6.27
CA LEU A 99 9.69 7.22 -4.99
C LEU A 99 9.17 8.66 -5.05
N ASN A 100 9.43 9.36 -6.16
CA ASN A 100 9.24 10.82 -6.24
C ASN A 100 8.06 11.25 -7.14
N ASP A 101 7.58 10.36 -8.01
CA ASP A 101 6.47 10.62 -8.91
C ASP A 101 5.28 9.72 -8.54
N VAL A 102 4.34 10.30 -7.78
CA VAL A 102 3.13 9.61 -7.31
C VAL A 102 2.25 9.17 -8.48
N ALA A 103 2.20 9.93 -9.57
CA ALA A 103 1.42 9.57 -10.74
C ALA A 103 2.02 8.34 -11.42
N PHE A 104 3.35 8.30 -11.58
CA PHE A 104 4.05 7.14 -12.11
C PHE A 104 3.90 5.89 -11.22
N SER A 105 4.01 6.05 -9.89
CA SER A 105 3.79 4.97 -8.93
C SER A 105 2.36 4.44 -9.01
N THR A 106 1.38 5.33 -9.09
CA THR A 106 -0.04 4.95 -9.20
C THR A 106 -0.33 4.24 -10.51
N ALA A 107 0.16 4.76 -11.64
CA ALA A 107 -0.05 4.13 -12.94
C ALA A 107 0.48 2.70 -12.98
N ASN A 108 1.66 2.46 -12.39
CA ASN A 108 2.21 1.11 -12.28
C ASN A 108 1.39 0.17 -11.39
N ALA A 109 0.81 0.68 -10.30
CA ALA A 109 -0.09 -0.09 -9.45
C ALA A 109 -1.39 -0.45 -10.17
N ILE A 110 -2.01 0.52 -10.86
CA ILE A 110 -3.24 0.31 -11.64
C ILE A 110 -3.01 -0.76 -12.71
N VAL A 111 -1.93 -0.66 -13.49
CA VAL A 111 -1.62 -1.66 -14.52
C VAL A 111 -1.44 -3.07 -13.94
N GLU A 112 -0.82 -3.21 -12.76
CA GLU A 112 -0.72 -4.51 -12.09
C GLU A 112 -2.07 -5.03 -11.62
N ILE A 113 -2.89 -4.17 -11.01
CA ILE A 113 -4.22 -4.55 -10.50
C ILE A 113 -5.10 -4.96 -11.68
N ASP A 114 -5.12 -4.18 -12.77
CA ASP A 114 -5.92 -4.47 -13.96
C ASP A 114 -5.49 -5.77 -14.65
N TYR A 115 -4.19 -6.04 -14.72
CA TYR A 115 -3.69 -7.34 -15.18
C TYR A 115 -4.28 -8.49 -14.37
N TRP A 116 -4.26 -8.40 -13.03
CA TRP A 116 -4.82 -9.45 -12.19
C TRP A 116 -6.35 -9.51 -12.22
N ARG A 117 -7.04 -8.37 -12.39
CA ARG A 117 -8.50 -8.32 -12.59
C ARG A 117 -8.91 -9.08 -13.84
N GLU A 118 -8.16 -8.92 -14.93
CA GLU A 118 -8.37 -9.64 -16.17
C GLU A 118 -8.18 -11.15 -15.96
N ILE A 119 -7.03 -11.55 -15.39
CA ILE A 119 -6.70 -12.97 -15.13
C ILE A 119 -7.75 -13.64 -14.22
N HIS A 120 -8.19 -12.95 -13.18
CA HIS A 120 -9.09 -13.50 -12.16
C HIS A 120 -10.56 -13.16 -12.37
N LYS A 121 -10.91 -12.53 -13.50
CA LYS A 121 -12.28 -12.18 -13.90
C LYS A 121 -13.03 -11.45 -12.79
N GLU A 122 -12.44 -10.36 -12.31
CA GLU A 122 -12.99 -9.50 -11.24
C GLU A 122 -13.17 -10.21 -9.88
N ASN A 123 -12.57 -11.37 -9.66
CA ASN A 123 -12.50 -11.98 -8.33
C ASN A 123 -11.48 -11.21 -7.47
N TRP A 124 -11.95 -10.15 -6.80
CA TRP A 124 -11.13 -9.22 -6.04
C TRP A 124 -10.27 -9.88 -4.95
N VAL A 125 -10.75 -10.95 -4.31
CA VAL A 125 -9.94 -11.69 -3.33
C VAL A 125 -8.68 -12.28 -3.99
N LYS A 126 -8.83 -12.87 -5.19
CA LYS A 126 -7.70 -13.38 -5.95
C LYS A 126 -6.83 -12.26 -6.54
N VAL A 127 -7.44 -11.15 -6.96
CA VAL A 127 -6.72 -9.95 -7.43
C VAL A 127 -5.78 -9.44 -6.35
N TRP A 128 -6.28 -9.20 -5.13
CA TRP A 128 -5.47 -8.73 -4.02
C TRP A 128 -4.39 -9.74 -3.63
N ALA A 129 -4.74 -11.04 -3.59
CA ALA A 129 -3.78 -12.08 -3.29
C ALA A 129 -2.64 -12.14 -4.34
N SER A 130 -2.97 -11.99 -5.63
CA SER A 130 -1.99 -11.97 -6.70
C SER A 130 -1.17 -10.69 -6.77
N TYR A 131 -1.71 -9.54 -6.36
CA TYR A 131 -0.93 -8.32 -6.28
C TYR A 131 0.34 -8.50 -5.43
N ASN A 132 0.22 -9.23 -4.31
CA ASN A 132 1.34 -9.52 -3.43
C ASN A 132 2.11 -10.81 -3.78
N ALA A 133 1.39 -11.90 -4.05
CA ALA A 133 1.97 -13.24 -4.20
C ALA A 133 2.09 -13.73 -5.65
N GLY A 134 1.72 -12.89 -6.62
CA GLY A 134 1.65 -13.24 -8.04
C GLY A 134 0.78 -14.47 -8.30
N TRP A 135 1.33 -15.42 -9.06
CA TRP A 135 0.67 -16.70 -9.36
C TRP A 135 0.46 -17.61 -8.14
N ARG A 136 1.12 -17.34 -7.01
CA ARG A 136 0.95 -18.09 -5.75
C ARG A 136 -0.20 -17.52 -4.91
N TYR A 137 -1.24 -16.99 -5.53
CA TYR A 137 -2.36 -16.32 -4.87
C TYR A 137 -3.12 -17.21 -3.87
N ASN A 138 -3.16 -18.52 -4.09
CA ASN A 138 -3.76 -19.49 -3.15
C ASN A 138 -2.82 -19.89 -2.00
N SER A 139 -1.61 -19.35 -1.94
CA SER A 139 -0.73 -19.57 -0.79
C SER A 139 -1.28 -18.87 0.46
N ASN A 140 -0.86 -19.35 1.64
CA ASN A 140 -1.22 -18.71 2.91
C ASN A 140 -0.87 -17.21 2.91
N VAL A 141 0.27 -16.83 2.32
CA VAL A 141 0.70 -15.43 2.22
C VAL A 141 -0.28 -14.61 1.37
N GLY A 142 -0.64 -15.09 0.18
CA GLY A 142 -1.58 -14.40 -0.70
C GLY A 142 -2.98 -14.25 -0.07
N VAL A 143 -3.48 -15.32 0.55
CA VAL A 143 -4.79 -15.30 1.23
C VAL A 143 -4.80 -14.33 2.42
N LEU A 144 -3.76 -14.37 3.27
CA LEU A 144 -3.63 -13.44 4.40
C LEU A 144 -3.51 -11.98 3.93
N TYR A 145 -2.80 -11.75 2.83
CA TYR A 145 -2.71 -10.43 2.22
C TYR A 145 -4.09 -9.93 1.75
N ALA A 146 -4.82 -10.74 0.99
CA ALA A 146 -6.16 -10.38 0.52
C ALA A 146 -7.13 -10.08 1.67
N ASN A 147 -7.10 -10.87 2.75
CA ASN A 147 -7.88 -10.61 3.95
C ASN A 147 -7.51 -9.27 4.59
N SER A 148 -6.20 -8.97 4.69
CA SER A 148 -5.72 -7.69 5.21
C SER A 148 -6.22 -6.51 4.37
N ILE A 149 -6.21 -6.63 3.04
CA ILE A 149 -6.74 -5.59 2.14
C ILE A 149 -8.24 -5.41 2.36
N PHE A 150 -9.01 -6.49 2.42
CA PHE A 150 -10.44 -6.44 2.69
C PHE A 150 -10.77 -5.75 4.02
N ASP A 151 -10.02 -6.05 5.08
CA ASP A 151 -10.21 -5.43 6.39
C ASP A 151 -9.88 -3.94 6.39
N ILE A 152 -8.81 -3.54 5.71
CA ILE A 152 -8.48 -2.12 5.53
C ILE A 152 -9.59 -1.40 4.77
N ILE A 153 -10.13 -2.00 3.69
CA ILE A 153 -11.24 -1.41 2.94
C ILE A 153 -12.49 -1.22 3.80
N LYS A 154 -12.85 -2.21 4.62
CA LYS A 154 -13.99 -2.10 5.56
C LYS A 154 -13.77 -0.92 6.53
N LYS A 155 -12.60 -0.83 7.13
CA LYS A 155 -12.24 0.29 8.03
C LYS A 155 -12.35 1.63 7.33
N LEU A 156 -11.72 1.78 6.15
CA LEU A 156 -11.78 3.01 5.35
C LEU A 156 -13.22 3.47 5.11
N ARG A 157 -14.12 2.55 4.76
CA ARG A 157 -15.52 2.83 4.45
C ARG A 157 -16.35 3.22 5.67
N PHE A 158 -16.23 2.43 6.75
CA PHE A 158 -17.19 2.51 7.86
C PHE A 158 -16.67 3.33 9.05
N GLU A 159 -15.36 3.44 9.23
CA GLU A 159 -14.76 4.18 10.34
C GLU A 159 -14.25 5.56 9.91
N TYR A 160 -13.70 5.68 8.69
CA TYR A 160 -13.12 6.94 8.21
C TYR A 160 -14.04 7.71 7.25
N ASN A 161 -15.17 7.10 6.84
CA ASN A 161 -16.08 7.64 5.82
C ASN A 161 -15.34 8.09 4.54
N LEU A 162 -14.29 7.33 4.19
CA LEU A 162 -13.56 7.46 2.94
C LEU A 162 -14.17 6.58 1.87
#